data_AF-A0A2P2J772-F1
#
_entry.id   AF-A0A2P2J772-F1
#
_cell.length_a   1.000
_cell.length_b   1.000
_cell.length_c   1.000
_cell.angle_alpha   90.00
_cell.angle_beta   90.00
_cell.angle_gamma   90.00
#
_symmetry.space_group_name_H-M   'P 1'
#
loop_
_entity.id
_entity.type
_entity.pdbx_description
1 polymer ?
#
loop_
_entity_poly.entity_id
_entity_poly.type
_entity_poly.pdbx_seq_one_letter_code
_entity_poly.pdbx_strand_id
1 'polypeptide(L)'
;MILDGVSKLEEALLVEPKKPDTIWCLGTAHTSYAFLTPDQAVATEYFEKATVYFQQAVDEVLFSLKTFHAGVVLYRNVSCE
;
A
#
# COMPACT_ATOMS: atom_id res chain seq x y z
N MET A 1 9.23 -13.32 13.52
CA MET A 1 7.93 -13.57 12.89
C MET A 1 7.36 -12.34 12.18
N ILE A 2 7.00 -11.23 12.86
CA ILE A 2 6.44 -10.04 12.17
C ILE A 2 7.47 -9.36 11.28
N LEU A 3 8.69 -9.14 11.78
CA LEU A 3 9.78 -8.54 11.00
C LEU A 3 10.17 -9.42 9.78
N ASP A 4 10.16 -10.74 9.93
CA ASP A 4 10.34 -11.66 8.79
C ASP A 4 9.21 -11.52 7.76
N GLY A 5 7.98 -11.27 8.24
CA GLY A 5 6.82 -10.96 7.39
C GLY A 5 6.99 -9.65 6.63
N VAL A 6 7.49 -8.60 7.28
CA VAL A 6 7.84 -7.33 6.63
C VAL A 6 8.87 -7.56 5.52
N SER A 7 9.96 -8.27 5.80
CA SER A 7 11.00 -8.58 4.81
C SER A 7 10.43 -9.30 3.58
N LYS A 8 9.55 -10.29 3.78
CA LYS A 8 8.91 -11.02 2.67
C LYS A 8 7.96 -10.16 1.85
N LEU A 9 7.26 -9.23 2.49
CA LEU A 9 6.38 -8.29 1.79
C LEU A 9 7.19 -7.25 1.00
N GLU A 10 8.33 -6.79 1.52
CA GLU A 10 9.28 -5.94 0.79
C GLU A 10 9.85 -6.68 -0.44
N GLU A 11 10.22 -7.96 -0.31
CA GLU A 11 10.61 -8.80 -1.45
C GLU A 11 9.47 -8.94 -2.48
N ALA A 12 8.23 -9.10 -2.02
CA ALA A 12 7.07 -9.17 -2.91
C ALA A 12 6.85 -7.86 -3.68
N LEU A 13 7.18 -6.70 -3.10
CA LEU A 13 7.17 -5.42 -3.82
C LEU A 13 8.27 -5.31 -4.88
N LEU A 14 9.38 -6.03 -4.75
CA LEU A 14 10.38 -6.07 -5.83
C LEU A 14 9.83 -6.78 -7.08
N VAL A 15 8.90 -7.73 -6.90
CA VAL A 15 8.24 -8.44 -8.00
C VAL A 15 7.07 -7.63 -8.55
N GLU A 16 6.24 -7.05 -7.69
CA GLU A 16 5.08 -6.23 -8.07
C GLU A 16 5.03 -4.94 -7.23
N PRO A 17 5.75 -3.87 -7.66
CA PRO A 17 5.96 -2.67 -6.84
C PRO A 17 4.71 -1.87 -6.52
N LYS A 18 3.64 -2.07 -7.30
CA LYS A 18 2.40 -1.31 -7.22
C LYS A 18 1.21 -2.14 -6.76
N LYS A 19 1.45 -3.33 -6.20
CA LYS A 19 0.36 -4.17 -5.70
C LYS A 19 -0.22 -3.55 -4.43
N PRO A 20 -1.43 -2.97 -4.45
CA PRO A 20 -1.93 -2.23 -3.29
C PRO A 20 -2.11 -3.11 -2.06
N ASP A 21 -2.47 -4.38 -2.26
CA ASP A 21 -2.64 -5.36 -1.19
C ASP A 21 -1.33 -5.61 -0.43
N THR A 22 -0.20 -5.73 -1.14
CA THR A 22 1.12 -5.93 -0.51
C THR A 22 1.52 -4.71 0.30
N ILE A 23 1.31 -3.51 -0.24
CA ILE A 23 1.59 -2.24 0.44
C ILE A 23 0.72 -2.12 1.70
N TRP A 24 -0.57 -2.44 1.62
CA TRP A 24 -1.47 -2.46 2.77
C TRP A 24 -1.03 -3.46 3.85
N CYS A 25 -0.57 -4.65 3.44
CA CYS A 25 -0.06 -5.66 4.36
C CYS A 25 1.19 -5.18 5.10
N LEU A 26 2.08 -4.38 4.48
CA LEU A 26 3.23 -3.77 5.16
C LEU A 26 2.79 -2.81 6.27
N GLY A 27 1.81 -1.94 6.00
CA GLY A 27 1.23 -1.07 7.01
C GLY A 27 0.62 -1.86 8.17
N THR A 28 -0.07 -2.96 7.87
CA THR A 28 -0.66 -3.87 8.87
C THR A 28 0.41 -4.56 9.72
N ALA A 29 1.51 -5.00 9.10
CA ALA A 29 2.62 -5.63 9.80
C ALA A 29 3.32 -4.64 10.75
N HIS A 30 3.57 -3.41 10.31
CA HIS A 30 4.11 -2.35 11.17
C HIS A 30 3.17 -1.96 12.31
N THR A 31 1.87 -1.84 12.04
CA THR A 31 0.85 -1.58 13.07
C THR A 31 0.84 -2.70 14.12
N SER A 32 0.90 -3.96 13.68
CA SER A 32 0.96 -5.12 14.58
C SER A 32 2.25 -5.12 15.41
N TYR A 33 3.38 -4.74 14.82
CA TYR A 33 4.65 -4.61 15.54
C TYR A 33 4.61 -3.48 16.58
N ALA A 34 4.02 -2.33 16.22
CA ALA A 34 3.83 -1.21 17.12
C ALA A 34 3.03 -1.59 18.36
N PHE A 35 1.91 -2.31 18.20
CA PHE A 35 1.10 -2.80 19.32
C PHE A 35 1.84 -3.73 20.28
N LEU A 36 2.83 -4.48 19.78
CA LEU A 36 3.65 -5.38 20.60
C LEU A 36 4.90 -4.70 21.17
N THR A 37 5.14 -3.44 20.83
CA THR A 37 6.31 -2.69 21.30
C THR A 37 5.94 -1.93 22.57
N PRO A 38 6.58 -2.23 23.72
CA PRO A 38 6.24 -1.60 25.00
C PRO A 38 6.74 -0.16 25.11
N ASP A 39 7.79 0.19 24.36
CA ASP A 39 8.30 1.56 24.27
C ASP A 39 7.38 2.39 23.36
N GLN A 40 6.75 3.41 23.94
CA GLN A 40 5.80 4.25 23.23
C GLN A 40 6.45 5.06 22.10
N ALA A 41 7.69 5.55 22.27
CA ALA A 41 8.37 6.32 21.25
C ALA A 41 8.68 5.43 20.05
N VAL A 42 9.21 4.22 20.30
CA VAL A 42 9.48 3.23 19.25
C VAL A 42 8.18 2.78 18.58
N ALA A 43 7.12 2.50 19.34
CA ALA A 43 5.81 2.13 18.79
C ALA A 43 5.24 3.23 17.87
N THR A 44 5.42 4.49 18.25
CA THR A 44 4.97 5.66 17.46
C THR A 44 5.65 5.69 16.09
N GLU A 45 6.96 5.45 16.02
CA GLU A 45 7.68 5.39 14.73
C GLU A 45 7.11 4.30 13.80
N TYR A 46 6.69 3.16 14.36
CA TYR A 46 6.07 2.10 13.57
C TYR A 46 4.65 2.43 13.11
N PHE A 47 3.86 3.14 13.92
CA PHE A 47 2.54 3.65 13.50
C PHE A 47 2.66 4.72 12.40
N GLU A 48 3.67 5.59 12.49
CA GLU A 48 3.95 6.58 11.43
C GLU A 48 4.32 5.90 10.12
N LYS A 49 5.22 4.91 10.16
CA LYS A 49 5.55 4.08 8.99
C LYS A 49 4.33 3.40 8.40
N ALA A 50 3.47 2.83 9.24
CA ALA A 50 2.24 2.18 8.78
C ALA A 50 1.32 3.16 8.03
N THR A 51 1.20 4.39 8.53
CA THR A 51 0.38 5.45 7.90
C THR A 51 0.88 5.78 6.50
N VAL A 52 2.20 5.86 6.30
CA VAL A 52 2.80 6.09 4.98
C VAL A 52 2.42 4.98 4.01
N TYR A 53 2.53 3.71 4.42
CA TYR A 53 2.16 2.57 3.58
C TYR A 53 0.66 2.55 3.25
N PHE A 54 -0.21 2.86 4.21
CA PHE A 54 -1.64 2.93 3.94
C PHE A 54 -1.99 4.02 2.93
N GLN A 55 -1.36 5.20 3.04
CA GLN A 55 -1.56 6.27 2.07
C GLN A 55 -1.10 5.84 0.66
N GLN A 56 0.07 5.22 0.55
CA GLN A 56 0.57 4.70 -0.73
C GLN A 56 -0.38 3.68 -1.37
N ALA A 57 -0.95 2.76 -0.56
CA ALA A 57 -1.90 1.77 -1.05
C ALA A 57 -3.17 2.43 -1.60
N VAL A 58 -3.71 3.43 -0.89
CA VAL A 58 -4.88 4.20 -1.33
C VAL A 58 -4.56 5.00 -2.60
N ASP A 59 -3.39 5.62 -2.67
CA ASP A 59 -2.97 6.41 -3.83
C ASP A 59 -2.83 5.55 -5.09
N GLU A 60 -2.27 4.34 -4.99
CA GLU A 60 -2.17 3.41 -6.12
C GLU A 60 -3.55 2.90 -6.57
N VAL A 61 -4.46 2.58 -5.64
CA VAL A 61 -5.85 2.21 -5.99
C VAL A 61 -6.56 3.37 -6.68
N LEU A 62 -6.44 4.58 -6.14
CA LEU A 62 -7.06 5.77 -6.71
C LEU A 62 -6.50 6.09 -8.09
N PHE A 63 -5.19 5.93 -8.28
CA PHE A 63 -4.54 6.09 -9.58
C PHE A 63 -5.02 5.05 -10.60
N SER A 64 -5.12 3.78 -10.20
CA SER A 64 -5.64 2.70 -11.05
C SER A 64 -7.10 2.95 -11.46
N LEU A 65 -7.95 3.40 -10.53
CA LEU A 65 -9.34 3.76 -10.84
C LEU A 65 -9.45 4.97 -11.78
N LYS A 66 -8.62 6.00 -11.58
CA LYS A 66 -8.59 7.18 -12.46
C LYS A 66 -8.14 6.83 -13.88
N THR A 67 -7.12 5.99 -14.01
CA THR A 67 -6.63 5.54 -15.33
C THR A 67 -7.66 4.66 -16.03
N PHE A 68 -8.32 3.76 -15.30
CA PHE A 68 -9.45 2.98 -15.83
C PHE A 68 -10.59 3.87 -16.32
N HIS A 69 -11.03 4.84 -15.52
CA HIS A 69 -12.08 5.79 -15.91
C HIS A 69 -11.67 6.60 -17.15
N ALA A 70 -10.45 7.14 -17.19
CA ALA A 70 -9.96 7.88 -18.34
C ALA A 70 -9.96 7.03 -19.62
N GLY A 71 -9.52 5.77 -19.51
CA GLY A 71 -9.57 4.81 -20.61
C GLY A 71 -10.99 4.55 -21.13
N VAL A 72 -11.96 4.35 -20.23
CA VAL A 72 -13.37 4.17 -20.60
C VAL A 72 -13.94 5.41 -21.30
N VAL A 73 -13.61 6.62 -20.83
CA VAL A 73 -14.07 7.88 -21.45
C VAL A 73 -13.48 8.05 -22.85
N LEU A 74 -12.18 7.80 -23.01
CA LEU A 74 -11.50 7.88 -24.31
C LEU A 74 -12.07 6.85 -25.30
N TYR A 75 -12.27 5.59 -24.89
CA TYR A 75 -12.85 4.55 -25.73
C TYR A 75 -14.27 4.91 -26.21
N ARG A 76 -15.09 5.51 -25.33
CA ARG A 76 -16.45 5.92 -25.67
C ARG A 76 -16.48 7.08 -26.67
N ASN A 77 -15.55 8.02 -26.58
CA ASN A 77 -15.43 9.11 -27.54
C ASN A 77 -14.96 8.63 -28.92
N VAL A 78 -14.01 7.68 -28.97
CA VAL A 78 -13.52 7.09 -30.24
C VAL A 78 -14.58 6.21 -30.91
N SER A 79 -15.47 5.56 -30.16
CA SER A 79 -16.55 4.74 -30.73
C SER A 79 -17.77 5.55 -31.23
N CYS A 80 -17.78 6.87 -31.01
CA CYS A 80 -18.86 7.78 -31.41
C CYS A 80 -18.52 8.66 -32.62
N GLU A 81 -17.33 8.49 -33.23
CA GLU A 81 -16.96 9.03 -34.55
C GLU A 81 -17.07 7.94 -35.64
#